data_AF-A0A174SRT7-F1
#
_entry.id   AF-A0A174SRT7-F1
#
_cell.length_a   1.000
_cell.length_b   1.000
_cell.length_c   1.000
_cell.angle_alpha   90.00
_cell.angle_beta   90.00
_cell.angle_gamma   90.00
#
_symmetry.space_group_name_H-M   'P 1'
#
loop_
_entity.id
_entity.type
_entity.pdbx_description
1 polymer ?
#
loop_
_entity_poly.entity_id
_entity_poly.type
_entity_poly.pdbx_seq_one_letter_code
_entity_poly.pdbx_strand_id
1 'polypeptide(L)'
;MFIIFIYALAKTTLGRYLYGVGGNEEASRLSGIGVTKIKLMAYGLSGFLAGIAGLVLLSRTSSGQPSAGSGYEMDAITAVVLGGVSLNGGEGKLHMVVIGMLIMGVLTTGMIMCGINDYVQQFVKGIVLILAVAYSEISKKIRSRMIVTE
;
A
#
# COMPACT_ATOMS: atom_id res chain seq x y z
N MET A 1 -10.58 -10.95 3.30
CA MET A 1 -9.42 -10.37 4.03
C MET A 1 -9.60 -8.89 4.33
N PHE A 2 -9.90 -8.03 3.34
CA PHE A 2 -10.01 -6.57 3.53
C PHE A 2 -10.90 -6.11 4.70
N ILE A 3 -12.10 -6.69 4.86
CA ILE A 3 -13.05 -6.30 5.93
C ILE A 3 -12.44 -6.52 7.33
N ILE A 4 -11.72 -7.62 7.52
CA ILE A 4 -11.05 -7.95 8.80
C ILE A 4 -9.98 -6.91 9.10
N PHE A 5 -9.16 -6.54 8.11
CA PHE A 5 -8.12 -5.54 8.28
C PHE A 5 -8.67 -4.13 8.50
N ILE A 6 -9.78 -3.75 7.83
CA ILE A 6 -10.45 -2.46 8.05
C ILE A 6 -10.92 -2.38 9.50
N TYR A 7 -11.58 -3.43 9.99
CA TYR A 7 -12.03 -3.48 11.38
C TYR A 7 -10.85 -3.47 12.36
N ALA A 8 -9.81 -4.26 12.09
CA ALA A 8 -8.62 -4.30 12.91
C ALA A 8 -7.96 -2.92 13.02
N LEU A 9 -7.74 -2.22 11.91
CA LEU A 9 -7.11 -0.89 11.93
C LEU A 9 -7.99 0.16 12.62
N ALA A 10 -9.31 0.12 12.42
CA ALA A 10 -10.22 1.15 12.92
C ALA A 10 -10.61 0.98 14.40
N LYS A 11 -10.74 -0.25 14.88
CA LYS A 11 -11.31 -0.54 16.21
C LYS A 11 -10.33 -1.12 17.23
N THR A 12 -9.15 -1.60 16.83
CA THR A 12 -8.22 -2.25 17.76
C THR A 12 -7.11 -1.32 18.28
N THR A 13 -6.51 -1.69 19.41
CA THR A 13 -5.31 -1.05 19.96
C THR A 13 -4.10 -1.21 19.03
N LEU A 14 -4.01 -2.35 18.33
CA LEU A 14 -2.96 -2.65 17.36
C LEU A 14 -2.94 -1.60 16.24
N GLY A 15 -4.11 -1.28 15.66
CA GLY A 15 -4.23 -0.26 14.63
C GLY A 15 -3.69 1.10 15.09
N ARG A 16 -4.05 1.53 16.31
CA ARG A 16 -3.55 2.78 16.91
C ARG A 16 -2.03 2.80 17.07
N TYR A 17 -1.44 1.70 17.55
CA TYR A 17 0.02 1.59 17.65
C TYR A 17 0.70 1.60 16.28
N LEU A 18 0.09 0.99 15.26
CA LEU A 18 0.63 0.98 13.90
C LEU A 18 0.63 2.39 13.28
N TYR A 19 -0.47 3.14 13.41
CA TYR A 19 -0.54 4.54 12.97
C TYR A 19 0.40 5.44 13.78
N GLY A 20 0.49 5.26 15.10
CA GLY A 20 1.38 6.03 15.97
C GLY A 20 2.86 5.84 15.59
N VAL A 21 3.29 4.59 15.44
CA VAL A 21 4.66 4.25 15.01
C VAL A 21 4.94 4.77 13.60
N GLY A 22 3.95 4.70 12.70
CA GLY A 22 4.09 5.20 11.34
C GLY A 22 4.16 6.74 11.24
N GLY A 23 3.54 7.48 12.17
CA GLY A 23 3.58 8.94 12.16
C GLY A 23 4.82 9.51 12.84
N ASN A 24 5.16 8.99 14.02
CA ASN A 24 6.38 9.38 14.73
C ASN A 24 6.91 8.21 15.58
N GLU A 25 7.99 7.60 15.09
CA GLU A 25 8.65 6.48 15.74
C GLU A 25 9.25 6.85 17.11
N GLU A 26 9.86 8.03 17.20
CA GLU A 26 10.50 8.48 18.45
C GLU A 26 9.47 8.80 19.53
N ALA A 27 8.39 9.49 19.17
CA ALA A 27 7.30 9.77 20.10
C ALA A 27 6.62 8.48 20.59
N SER A 28 6.46 7.49 19.71
CA SER A 28 5.93 6.18 20.08
C SER A 28 6.84 5.43 21.04
N ARG A 29 8.17 5.48 20.81
CA ARG A 29 9.18 4.89 21.70
C ARG A 29 9.17 5.54 23.09
N LEU A 30 9.09 6.88 23.14
CA LEU A 30 9.01 7.64 24.40
C LEU A 30 7.70 7.40 25.15
N SER A 31 6.62 7.07 24.44
CA SER A 31 5.32 6.71 25.02
C SER A 31 5.25 5.26 25.52
N GLY A 32 6.37 4.53 25.58
CA GLY A 32 6.45 3.15 26.06
C GLY A 32 5.96 2.10 25.05
N ILE A 33 5.71 2.47 23.79
CA ILE A 33 5.32 1.52 22.74
C ILE A 33 6.57 0.82 22.23
N GLY A 34 6.56 -0.52 22.26
CA GLY A 34 7.63 -1.35 21.71
C GLY A 34 7.66 -1.31 20.17
N VAL A 35 8.20 -0.23 19.60
CA VAL A 35 8.31 0.02 18.16
C VAL A 35 8.80 -1.21 17.38
N THR A 36 9.87 -1.85 17.87
CA THR A 36 10.45 -3.03 17.23
C THR A 36 9.46 -4.19 17.11
N LYS A 37 8.64 -4.44 18.15
CA LYS A 37 7.61 -5.50 18.13
C LYS A 37 6.53 -5.19 17.10
N ILE A 38 6.09 -3.94 17.02
CA ILE A 38 5.08 -3.49 16.05
C ILE A 38 5.60 -3.63 14.62
N LYS A 39 6.85 -3.21 14.35
CA LYS A 39 7.48 -3.38 13.03
C LYS A 39 7.65 -4.86 12.65
N LEU A 40 8.17 -5.68 13.55
CA LEU A 40 8.31 -7.13 13.30
C LEU A 40 6.98 -7.79 12.97
N MET A 41 5.92 -7.46 13.72
CA MET A 41 4.59 -7.99 13.46
C MET A 41 4.02 -7.50 12.12
N ALA A 42 4.24 -6.23 11.76
CA ALA A 42 3.79 -5.68 10.48
C ALA A 42 4.48 -6.35 9.29
N TYR A 43 5.81 -6.47 9.31
CA TYR A 43 6.58 -7.15 8.27
C TYR A 43 6.29 -8.65 8.23
N GLY A 44 6.14 -9.31 9.39
CA GLY A 44 5.76 -10.72 9.46
C GLY A 44 4.38 -10.98 8.85
N LEU A 45 3.40 -10.11 9.13
CA LEU A 45 2.07 -10.20 8.54
C LEU A 45 2.07 -9.93 7.03
N SER A 46 2.89 -8.97 6.57
CA SER A 46 3.10 -8.73 5.14
C SER A 46 3.69 -9.95 4.43
N GLY A 47 4.68 -10.61 5.03
CA GLY A 47 5.28 -11.84 4.49
C GLY A 47 4.27 -13.00 4.45
N PHE A 48 3.48 -13.16 5.51
CA PHE A 48 2.41 -14.17 5.56
C PHE A 48 1.35 -13.95 4.47
N LEU A 49 0.90 -12.71 4.27
CA LEU A 49 -0.05 -12.33 3.22
C LEU A 49 0.54 -12.55 1.81
N ALA A 50 1.81 -12.21 1.62
CA ALA A 50 2.51 -12.46 0.36
C ALA A 50 2.63 -13.96 0.07
N GLY A 51 2.88 -14.79 1.08
CA GLY A 51 2.87 -16.25 0.97
C GLY A 51 1.52 -16.80 0.52
N ILE A 52 0.41 -16.31 1.11
CA ILE A 52 -0.94 -16.68 0.70
C ILE A 52 -1.20 -16.26 -0.76
N ALA A 53 -0.82 -15.04 -1.14
CA ALA A 53 -0.97 -14.55 -2.51
C ALA A 53 -0.16 -15.41 -3.50
N GLY A 54 1.06 -15.83 -3.13
CA GLY A 54 1.90 -16.73 -3.91
C GLY A 54 1.25 -18.11 -4.11
N LEU A 55 0.63 -18.69 -3.07
CA LEU A 55 -0.12 -19.94 -3.19
C LEU A 55 -1.30 -19.83 -4.17
N VAL A 56 -2.02 -18.70 -4.14
CA VAL A 56 -3.11 -18.43 -5.09
C VAL A 56 -2.57 -18.31 -6.52
N LEU A 57 -1.44 -17.61 -6.70
CA LEU A 57 -0.80 -17.47 -8.01
C LEU A 57 -0.31 -18.83 -8.55
N LEU A 58 0.31 -19.64 -7.71
CA LEU A 58 0.76 -20.99 -8.05
C LEU A 58 -0.43 -21.86 -8.50
N SER A 59 -1.55 -21.79 -7.77
CA SER A 59 -2.77 -22.52 -8.15
C SER A 59 -3.35 -22.05 -9.48
N ARG A 60 -3.16 -20.78 -9.85
CA ARG A 60 -3.66 -20.21 -11.11
C ARG A 60 -2.76 -20.58 -12.31
N THR A 61 -1.45 -20.50 -12.15
CA THR A 61 -0.49 -20.66 -13.26
C THR A 61 -0.02 -22.11 -13.40
N SER A 62 -0.25 -22.96 -12.40
CA SER A 62 0.29 -24.33 -12.30
C SER A 62 1.80 -24.42 -12.50
N SER A 63 2.51 -23.30 -12.40
CA SER A 63 3.96 -23.17 -12.55
C SER A 63 4.50 -22.22 -11.48
N GLY A 64 5.65 -22.60 -10.90
CA GLY A 64 6.35 -21.81 -9.88
C GLY A 64 7.34 -20.83 -10.48
N GLN A 65 6.98 -20.17 -11.59
CA GLN A 65 7.89 -19.25 -12.28
C GLN A 65 8.15 -18.00 -11.40
N PRO A 66 9.40 -17.72 -10.99
CA PRO A 66 9.69 -16.59 -10.11
C PRO A 66 9.42 -15.23 -10.78
N SER A 67 9.47 -15.16 -12.11
CA SER A 67 9.17 -13.94 -12.86
C SER A 67 7.70 -13.52 -12.79
N ALA A 68 6.78 -14.42 -12.39
CA ALA A 68 5.35 -14.11 -12.32
C ALA A 68 4.99 -13.11 -11.21
N GLY A 69 5.89 -12.90 -10.24
CA GLY A 69 5.72 -11.89 -9.18
C GLY A 69 6.41 -10.56 -9.48
N SER A 70 7.19 -10.45 -10.56
CA SER A 70 7.95 -9.23 -10.85
C SER A 70 7.02 -8.06 -11.17
N GLY A 71 7.22 -6.93 -10.52
CA GLY A 71 6.40 -5.73 -10.70
C GLY A 71 5.15 -5.67 -9.82
N TYR A 72 4.79 -6.74 -9.10
CA TYR A 72 3.65 -6.68 -8.17
C TYR A 72 3.94 -5.79 -6.96
N GLU A 73 5.20 -5.67 -6.55
CA GLU A 73 5.64 -4.68 -5.57
C GLU A 73 5.29 -3.25 -6.01
N MET A 74 5.51 -2.95 -7.29
CA MET A 74 5.25 -1.64 -7.86
C MET A 74 3.75 -1.37 -7.96
N ASP A 75 2.98 -2.35 -8.43
CA ASP A 75 1.52 -2.27 -8.48
C ASP A 75 0.92 -2.08 -7.07
N ALA A 76 1.44 -2.82 -6.09
CA ALA A 76 1.02 -2.73 -4.70
C ALA A 76 1.25 -1.32 -4.13
N ILE A 77 2.46 -0.78 -4.25
CA ILE A 77 2.80 0.57 -3.77
C ILE A 77 1.95 1.62 -4.50
N THR A 78 1.81 1.50 -5.82
CA THR A 78 1.00 2.45 -6.61
C THR A 78 -0.46 2.45 -6.15
N ALA A 79 -1.05 1.27 -5.92
CA ALA A 79 -2.43 1.15 -5.46
C ALA A 79 -2.67 1.77 -4.08
N VAL A 80 -1.76 1.59 -3.11
CA VAL A 80 -1.91 2.22 -1.78
C VAL A 80 -1.72 3.73 -1.81
N VAL A 81 -0.77 4.24 -2.60
CA VAL A 81 -0.55 5.70 -2.73
C VAL A 81 -1.72 6.35 -3.45
N LEU A 82 -2.21 5.74 -4.53
CA LEU A 82 -3.39 6.21 -5.26
C LEU A 82 -4.66 6.15 -4.40
N GLY A 83 -4.72 5.19 -3.47
CA GLY A 83 -5.73 5.14 -2.40
C GLY A 83 -5.54 6.16 -1.28
N GLY A 84 -4.58 7.09 -1.36
CA GLY A 84 -4.40 8.18 -0.41
C GLY A 84 -3.67 7.79 0.89
N VAL A 85 -2.88 6.72 0.89
CA VAL A 85 -1.99 6.38 2.02
C VAL A 85 -0.69 7.17 1.91
N SER A 86 -0.25 7.76 3.02
CA SER A 86 1.00 8.51 3.10
C SER A 86 2.22 7.59 2.99
N LEU A 87 3.15 7.91 2.09
CA LEU A 87 4.46 7.24 2.00
C LEU A 87 5.31 7.42 3.26
N ASN A 88 5.17 8.58 3.90
CA ASN A 88 5.87 8.91 5.14
C ASN A 88 5.25 8.23 6.38
N GLY A 89 4.17 7.47 6.20
CA GLY A 89 3.48 6.76 7.28
C GLY A 89 2.51 7.63 8.08
N GLY A 90 1.82 7.00 9.03
CA GLY A 90 0.96 7.65 10.02
C GLY A 90 -0.42 8.11 9.54
N GLU A 91 -0.65 8.13 8.23
CA GLU A 91 -1.87 8.66 7.64
C GLU A 91 -2.38 7.78 6.48
N GLY A 92 -3.71 7.69 6.36
CA GLY A 92 -4.39 6.95 5.30
C GLY A 92 -5.49 6.04 5.84
N LYS A 93 -6.46 5.67 5.01
CA LYS A 93 -7.55 4.77 5.39
C LYS A 93 -7.62 3.59 4.43
N LEU A 94 -7.66 2.37 4.99
CA LEU A 94 -7.67 1.14 4.20
C LEU A 94 -8.89 1.04 3.25
N HIS A 95 -10.01 1.67 3.57
CA HIS A 95 -11.17 1.67 2.66
C HIS A 95 -10.91 2.45 1.37
N MET A 96 -10.05 3.48 1.37
CA MET A 96 -9.70 4.23 0.16
C MET A 96 -8.70 3.45 -0.71
N VAL A 97 -7.86 2.61 -0.10
CA VAL A 97 -6.95 1.69 -0.80
C VAL A 97 -7.71 0.71 -1.69
N VAL A 98 -8.92 0.29 -1.31
CA VAL A 98 -9.76 -0.59 -2.15
C VAL A 98 -10.04 0.06 -3.51
N ILE A 99 -10.28 1.37 -3.52
CA ILE A 99 -10.53 2.13 -4.75
C ILE A 99 -9.24 2.20 -5.59
N GLY A 100 -8.10 2.49 -4.94
CA GLY A 100 -6.80 2.52 -5.63
C GLY A 100 -6.40 1.17 -6.24
N MET A 101 -6.66 0.08 -5.52
CA MET A 101 -6.48 -1.30 -6.01
C MET A 101 -7.39 -1.62 -7.18
N LEU A 102 -8.67 -1.20 -7.14
CA LEU A 102 -9.60 -1.38 -8.26
C LEU A 102 -9.11 -0.65 -9.52
N ILE A 103 -8.63 0.60 -9.36
CA ILE A 103 -8.09 1.39 -10.47
C ILE A 103 -6.86 0.70 -11.08
N MET A 104 -5.89 0.29 -10.26
CA MET A 104 -4.70 -0.42 -10.76
C MET A 104 -5.03 -1.78 -11.37
N GLY A 105 -6.02 -2.50 -10.81
CA GLY A 105 -6.50 -3.77 -11.33
C GLY A 105 -7.13 -3.62 -12.71
N VAL A 106 -8.06 -2.67 -12.88
CA VAL A 106 -8.70 -2.37 -14.16
C VAL A 106 -7.68 -1.87 -15.18
N LEU A 107 -6.73 -1.02 -14.78
CA LEU A 107 -5.68 -0.54 -15.66
C LEU A 107 -4.80 -1.70 -16.16
N THR A 108 -4.35 -2.58 -15.26
CA THR A 108 -3.50 -3.72 -15.61
C THR A 108 -4.25 -4.72 -16.49
N THR A 109 -5.46 -5.15 -16.09
CA THR A 109 -6.27 -6.08 -16.89
C THR A 109 -6.68 -5.47 -18.23
N GLY A 110 -7.01 -4.17 -18.26
CA GLY A 110 -7.37 -3.45 -19.48
C GLY A 110 -6.23 -3.40 -20.49
N MET A 111 -5.01 -3.06 -20.05
CA MET A 111 -3.83 -3.07 -20.93
C MET A 111 -3.54 -4.47 -21.48
N ILE A 112 -3.69 -5.51 -20.65
CA ILE A 112 -3.53 -6.91 -21.07
C ILE A 112 -4.58 -7.27 -22.14
N MET A 113 -5.85 -6.89 -21.95
CA MET A 113 -6.93 -7.17 -22.90
C MET A 113 -6.78 -6.41 -24.22
N CYS A 114 -6.21 -5.21 -24.18
CA CYS A 114 -5.85 -4.44 -25.38
C CYS A 114 -4.61 -4.99 -26.11
N GLY A 115 -3.98 -6.05 -25.60
CA GLY A 115 -2.79 -6.66 -26.21
C GLY A 115 -1.54 -5.78 -26.13
N ILE A 116 -1.47 -4.85 -25.18
CA ILE A 116 -0.32 -3.97 -25.00
C ILE A 116 0.87 -4.79 -24.50
N ASN A 117 2.04 -4.57 -25.09
CA ASN A 117 3.27 -5.26 -24.71
C ASN A 117 3.68 -4.93 -23.24
N ASP A 118 4.21 -5.92 -22.53
CA ASP A 118 4.63 -5.82 -21.12
C ASP A 118 5.60 -4.65 -20.85
N TYR A 119 6.54 -4.38 -21.76
CA TYR A 119 7.47 -3.24 -21.62
C TYR A 119 6.73 -1.89 -21.56
N VAL A 120 5.68 -1.72 -22.37
CA VAL A 120 4.86 -0.51 -22.38
C VAL A 120 3.97 -0.46 -21.13
N GLN A 121 3.47 -1.61 -20.67
CA GLN A 121 2.70 -1.67 -19.42
C GLN A 121 3.55 -1.23 -18.23
N GLN A 122 4.79 -1.69 -18.12
CA GLN A 122 5.70 -1.31 -17.04
C GLN A 122 6.03 0.19 -17.10
N PHE A 123 6.24 0.74 -18.30
CA PHE A 123 6.46 2.18 -18.47
C PHE A 123 5.25 3.00 -18.03
N VAL A 124 4.03 2.62 -18.44
CA VAL A 124 2.79 3.29 -18.04
C VAL A 124 2.57 3.20 -16.53
N LYS A 125 2.76 2.02 -15.92
CA LYS A 125 2.69 1.84 -14.46
C LYS A 125 3.67 2.76 -13.73
N GLY A 126 4.87 2.97 -14.29
CA GLY A 126 5.87 3.91 -13.78
C GLY A 126 5.38 5.35 -13.77
N ILE A 127 4.80 5.79 -14.86
CA ILE A 127 4.21 7.12 -14.96
C ILE A 127 3.08 7.28 -13.92
N VAL A 128 2.19 6.29 -13.81
CA VAL A 128 1.09 6.32 -12.85
C VAL A 128 1.60 6.41 -11.41
N LEU A 129 2.64 5.65 -11.05
CA LEU A 129 3.28 5.74 -9.74
C LEU A 129 3.83 7.15 -9.48
N ILE A 130 4.62 7.70 -10.41
CA ILE A 130 5.21 9.05 -10.25
C ILE A 130 4.11 10.10 -10.05
N LEU A 131 3.04 10.04 -10.86
CA LEU A 131 1.91 10.95 -10.74
C LEU A 131 1.17 10.78 -9.41
N ALA A 132 0.95 9.55 -8.96
CA ALA A 132 0.28 9.27 -7.68
C ALA A 132 1.10 9.81 -6.50
N VAL A 133 2.42 9.63 -6.52
CA VAL A 133 3.33 10.13 -5.48
C VAL A 133 3.39 11.65 -5.50
N ALA A 134 3.55 12.26 -6.69
CA ALA A 134 3.57 13.72 -6.83
C ALA A 134 2.26 14.34 -6.31
N TYR A 135 1.12 13.75 -6.66
CA TYR A 135 -0.18 14.18 -6.17
C TYR A 135 -0.31 14.04 -4.65
N SER A 136 0.16 12.92 -4.08
CA SER A 136 0.15 12.67 -2.63
C SER A 136 0.96 13.72 -1.86
N GLU A 137 2.18 14.01 -2.30
CA GLU A 137 3.05 15.02 -1.68
C GLU A 137 2.49 16.44 -1.79
N ILE A 138 1.96 16.82 -2.96
CA ILE A 138 1.30 18.12 -3.16
C ILE A 138 0.09 18.26 -2.24
N SER A 139 -0.76 17.22 -2.18
CA SER A 139 -1.97 17.22 -1.35
C SER A 139 -1.64 17.38 0.14
N LYS A 140 -0.56 16.74 0.60
CA LYS A 140 -0.07 16.87 1.98
C LYS A 140 0.45 18.28 2.27
N LYS A 141 1.23 18.86 1.35
CA LYS A 141 1.78 20.22 1.47
C LYS A 141 0.69 21.30 1.50
N ILE A 142 -0.40 21.11 0.75
CA ILE A 142 -1.56 22.01 0.79
C ILE A 142 -2.26 21.92 2.15
N ARG A 143 -2.45 20.70 2.68
CA ARG A 143 -3.09 20.48 3.97
C ARG A 143 -2.28 21.04 5.14
N SER A 144 -0.95 20.93 5.12
CA SER A 144 -0.11 21.51 6.17
C SER A 144 -0.12 23.04 6.18
N ARG A 145 -0.26 23.69 5.02
CA ARG A 145 -0.35 25.16 4.93
C ARG A 145 -1.66 25.72 5.48
N MET A 146 -2.78 25.02 5.34
CA MET A 146 -4.06 25.46 5.91
C MET A 146 -4.02 25.56 7.44
N ILE A 147 -3.37 24.62 8.13
CA ILE A 147 -3.34 24.55 9.60
C ILE A 147 -2.49 25.67 10.23
N VAL A 148 -1.54 26.25 9.50
CA VAL A 148 -0.66 27.32 9.99
C VAL A 148 -1.28 28.72 9.81
N THR A 149 -2.43 28.81 9.14
CA THR A 149 -3.13 30.08 8.90
C THR A 149 -4.25 30.35 9.90
N GLU A 150 -4.45 29.46 10.88
CA GLU A 150 -5.34 29.61 12.05
C GLU A 150 -4.52 29.80 13.32
#